data_AF-A0A350JLC0-F1
#
_entry.id   AF-A0A350JLC0-F1
#
_cell.length_a   1.000
_cell.length_b   1.000
_cell.length_c   1.000
_cell.angle_alpha   90.00
_cell.angle_beta   90.00
_cell.angle_gamma   90.00
#
_symmetry.space_group_name_H-M   'P 1'
#
loop_
_entity.id
_entity.type
_entity.pdbx_description
1 polymer ?
#
loop_
_entity_poly.entity_id
_entity_poly.type
_entity_poly.pdbx_seq_one_letter_code
_entity_poly.pdbx_strand_id
1 'polypeptide(L)' 'MSTEEVWDEYSFTVLRYFESKVNSISVAEDLRQDVFIRVHGNLDKLEEEQKVQNWLSVVSRNVLIDYWKTLGKAAF' A
#
# COMPACT_ATOMS: atom_id res chain seq x y z
N MET A 1 -3.47 16.15 -7.77
CA MET A 1 -3.62 15.51 -6.45
C MET A 1 -2.29 15.60 -5.73
N SER A 2 -2.26 16.03 -4.47
CA SER A 2 -1.07 16.03 -3.60
C SER A 2 -0.93 14.70 -2.85
N THR A 3 0.21 14.47 -2.21
CA THR A 3 0.42 13.25 -1.42
C THR A 3 -0.53 13.20 -0.22
N GLU A 4 -0.78 14.36 0.40
CA GLU A 4 -1.74 14.50 1.50
C GLU A 4 -3.17 14.17 1.06
N GLU A 5 -3.60 14.64 -0.11
CA GLU A 5 -4.93 14.33 -0.65
C GLU A 5 -5.10 12.81 -0.88
N VAL A 6 -4.09 12.15 -1.46
CA VAL A 6 -4.12 10.69 -1.66
C VAL A 6 -4.16 9.96 -0.31
N TRP A 7 -3.43 10.47 0.69
CA TRP A 7 -3.46 9.90 2.03
C TRP A 7 -4.85 10.00 2.65
N ASP A 8 -5.40 11.20 2.69
CA ASP A 8 -6.69 11.45 3.33
C ASP A 8 -7.82 10.64 2.69
N GLU A 9 -7.76 10.46 1.37
CA GLU A 9 -8.78 9.72 0.63
C GLU A 9 -8.63 8.19 0.73
N TYR A 10 -7.40 7.66 0.62
CA TYR A 10 -7.19 6.23 0.41
C TYR A 10 -6.58 5.49 1.59
N SER A 11 -5.98 6.20 2.56
CA SER A 11 -5.22 5.59 3.67
C SER A 11 -6.01 4.55 4.44
N PHE A 12 -7.25 4.88 4.82
CA PHE A 12 -8.10 3.98 5.57
C PHE A 12 -8.47 2.72 4.78
N THR A 13 -8.77 2.86 3.49
CA THR A 13 -9.11 1.73 2.61
C THR A 13 -7.92 0.79 2.44
N VAL A 14 -6.71 1.34 2.26
CA VAL A 14 -5.47 0.56 2.17
C VAL A 14 -5.17 -0.15 3.50
N LEU A 15 -5.36 0.52 4.64
CA LEU A 15 -5.21 -0.10 5.96
C LEU A 15 -6.13 -1.31 6.12
N ARG A 16 -7.43 -1.12 5.88
CA ARG A 16 -8.44 -2.19 5.99
C ARG A 16 -8.16 -3.35 5.04
N TYR A 17 -7.64 -3.06 3.84
CA TYR A 17 -7.20 -4.10 2.93
C TYR A 17 -6.13 -4.97 3.59
N PHE A 18 -5.07 -4.39 4.17
CA PHE A 18 -4.02 -5.17 4.83
C PHE A 18 -4.49 -5.85 6.11
N GLU A 19 -5.27 -5.20 6.95
CA GLU A 19 -5.87 -5.82 8.15
C GLU A 19 -6.68 -7.08 7.80
N SER A 20 -7.35 -7.11 6.64
CA SER A 20 -8.07 -8.30 6.16
C SER A 20 -7.16 -9.44 5.66
N LYS A 21 -5.85 -9.22 5.56
CA LYS A 21 -4.87 -10.14 4.96
C LYS A 21 -3.77 -10.57 5.91
N VAL A 22 -3.51 -9.83 6.98
CA VAL A 22 -2.48 -10.16 7.97
C VAL A 22 -3.08 -10.23 9.37
N ASN A 23 -2.48 -11.04 10.25
CA ASN A 23 -2.96 -11.25 11.62
C ASN A 23 -2.42 -10.23 12.64
N SER A 24 -1.74 -9.17 12.19
CA SER A 24 -1.12 -8.17 13.05
C SER A 24 -1.42 -6.77 12.54
N ILE A 25 -1.97 -5.92 13.42
CA ILE A 25 -2.28 -4.52 13.12
C ILE A 25 -1.01 -3.75 12.79
N SER A 26 0.06 -3.94 13.57
CA SER A 26 1.35 -3.29 13.32
C SER A 26 1.92 -3.64 11.95
N VAL A 27 1.79 -4.91 11.52
CA VAL A 27 2.20 -5.30 10.15
C VAL A 27 1.31 -4.61 9.11
N ALA A 28 0.01 -4.53 9.33
CA ALA A 28 -0.89 -3.85 8.39
C ALA A 28 -0.55 -2.36 8.25
N GLU A 29 -0.19 -1.71 9.36
CA GLU A 29 0.28 -0.32 9.38
C GLU A 29 1.60 -0.13 8.62
N ASP A 30 2.56 -1.03 8.82
CA ASP A 30 3.85 -1.01 8.12
C ASP A 30 3.65 -1.19 6.60
N LEU A 31 2.86 -2.17 6.17
CA LEU A 31 2.58 -2.41 4.75
C LEU A 31 1.84 -1.23 4.10
N ARG A 32 0.92 -0.60 4.84
CA ARG A 32 0.28 0.64 4.40
C ARG A 32 1.31 1.74 4.22
N GLN A 33 2.22 1.93 5.18
CA GLN A 33 3.26 2.95 5.09
C GLN A 33 4.15 2.73 3.86
N ASP A 34 4.53 1.48 3.56
CA ASP A 34 5.28 1.12 2.35
C ASP A 34 4.56 1.51 1.05
N VAL A 35 3.23 1.34 1.00
CA VAL A 35 2.43 1.79 -0.16
C VAL A 35 2.52 3.29 -0.32
N PHE A 36 2.33 4.08 0.74
CA PHE A 36 2.31 5.54 0.65
C PHE A 36 3.69 6.18 0.45
N ILE A 37 4.77 5.54 0.90
CA ILE A 37 6.14 5.93 0.51
C ILE A 37 6.30 5.82 -1.01
N ARG A 38 5.79 4.74 -1.63
CA ARG A 38 5.83 4.57 -3.08
C ARG A 38 4.93 5.56 -3.80
N VAL A 39 3.77 5.93 -3.23
CA VAL A 39 2.89 6.98 -3.76
C VAL A 39 3.67 8.27 -3.89
N HIS A 40 4.28 8.72 -2.78
CA HIS A 40 5.01 9.99 -2.75
C HIS A 40 6.08 10.09 -3.83
N GLY A 41 6.82 9.00 -4.09
CA GLY A 41 7.85 8.96 -5.13
C GLY A 41 7.35 8.82 -6.58
N ASN A 42 6.06 8.55 -6.80
CA ASN A 42 5.49 8.33 -8.14
C ASN A 42 4.28 9.20 -8.46
N LEU A 43 3.83 10.04 -7.52
CA LEU A 43 2.60 10.81 -7.66
C LEU A 43 2.63 11.74 -8.87
N ASP A 44 3.77 12.35 -9.17
CA ASP A 44 3.96 13.22 -10.34
C ASP A 44 3.71 12.48 -11.67
N LYS A 45 3.78 11.14 -11.69
CA LYS A 45 3.50 10.30 -12.86
C LYS A 45 2.05 9.81 -12.91
N LEU A 46 1.28 10.05 -11.85
CA LEU A 46 -0.10 9.62 -11.66
C LEU A 46 -1.02 10.83 -11.77
N GLU A 47 -1.07 11.46 -12.95
CA GLU A 47 -1.78 12.72 -13.19
C GLU A 47 -3.32 12.62 -13.13
N GLU A 48 -3.89 11.40 -13.12
CA GLU A 48 -5.35 11.18 -13.10
C GLU A 48 -5.78 10.36 -11.88
N GLU A 49 -6.86 10.76 -11.23
CA GLU A 49 -7.43 10.12 -10.04
C GLU A 49 -7.78 8.64 -10.26
N GLN A 50 -8.36 8.29 -11.41
CA GLN A 50 -8.63 6.89 -11.78
C GLN A 50 -7.35 6.06 -11.90
N LYS A 51 -6.21 6.68 -12.24
CA LYS A 51 -4.90 6.01 -12.28
C LYS A 51 -4.37 5.80 -10.87
N VAL A 52 -4.60 6.72 -9.93
CA VAL A 52 -4.17 6.59 -8.53
C VAL A 52 -4.84 5.39 -7.87
N GLN A 53 -6.17 5.25 -7.95
CA GLN A 53 -6.88 4.13 -7.33
C GLN A 53 -6.44 2.77 -7.89
N ASN A 54 -6.32 2.67 -9.21
CA ASN A 54 -5.86 1.45 -9.88
C ASN A 54 -4.41 1.12 -9.49
N TRP A 55 -3.55 2.12 -9.47
CA TRP A 55 -2.15 1.97 -9.08
C TRP A 55 -2.01 1.55 -7.61
N LEU A 56 -2.76 2.17 -6.69
CA LEU A 56 -2.79 1.80 -5.27
C LEU A 56 -3.18 0.34 -5.07
N SER A 57 -4.17 -0.14 -5.82
CA SER A 57 -4.61 -1.53 -5.76
C SER A 57 -3.51 -2.51 -6.22
N VAL A 58 -2.78 -2.15 -7.28
CA VAL A 58 -1.65 -2.94 -7.80
C VAL A 58 -0.50 -2.95 -6.79
N VAL A 59 -0.12 -1.79 -6.29
CA VAL A 59 1.01 -1.65 -5.35
C VAL A 59 0.71 -2.34 -4.02
N SER A 60 -0.50 -2.21 -3.49
CA SER A 60 -0.90 -2.87 -2.24
C SER A 60 -0.81 -4.39 -2.37
N ARG A 61 -1.25 -4.96 -3.51
CA ARG A 61 -1.10 -6.40 -3.79
C ARG A 61 0.36 -6.82 -3.89
N ASN A 62 1.20 -6.03 -4.57
CA ASN A 62 2.62 -6.34 -4.72
C ASN A 62 3.34 -6.31 -3.36
N VAL A 63 3.09 -5.29 -2.54
CA VAL A 63 3.61 -5.17 -1.17
C VAL A 63 3.20 -6.38 -0.32
N LEU A 64 1.93 -6.80 -0.39
CA LEU A 64 1.46 -7.99 0.32
C LEU A 64 2.17 -9.27 -0.14
N ILE A 65 2.31 -9.46 -1.45
CA ILE A 65 2.99 -10.63 -2.02
C ILE A 65 4.46 -10.66 -1.59
N ASP A 66 5.14 -9.52 -1.62
CA ASP A 66 6.53 -9.40 -1.21
C ASP A 66 6.70 -9.70 0.27
N TYR A 67 5.81 -9.21 1.13
CA TYR A 67 5.77 -9.55 2.56
C TYR A 67 5.65 -11.06 2.80
N TRP A 68 4.74 -11.75 2.11
CA TRP A 68 4.60 -13.19 2.26
C TRP A 68 5.81 -13.97 1.71
N LYS A 69 6.43 -13.47 0.64
CA LYS A 69 7.67 -14.06 0.11
C LYS A 69 8.84 -13.90 1.07
N THR A 70 8.99 -12.75 1.73
CA THR A 70 10.08 -12.53 2.70
C THR A 70 9.88 -13.36 3.95
N LEU A 71 8.66 -13.46 4.46
CA LEU A 71 8.33 -14.38 5.55
C LEU A 71 8.61 -15.84 5.20
N GLY A 72 8.20 -16.27 3.99
CA GLY A 72 8.48 -17.61 3.50
C GLY A 72 9.97 -17.89 3.41
N LYS A 73 10.78 -16.91 2.98
CA LYS A 73 12.25 -17.02 2.94
C LYS A 73 12.90 -17.03 4.32
N ALA A 74 12.31 -16.34 5.31
CA ALA A 74 12.82 -16.31 6.68
C ALA A 74 12.52 -17.60 7.47
N ALA A 75 11.63 -18.46 6.95
CA ALA A 75 11.28 -19.75 7.54
C ALA A 75 12.18 -20.92 7.08
N PHE A 76 13.27 -20.63 6.36
CA PHE A 76 14.27 -21.63 5.90
C PHE A 76 15.65 -21.35 6.47
#